data_AF-A0A3N5M2H1-F1
#
_entry.id   AF-A0A3N5M2H1-F1
#
_cell.length_a   1.000
_cell.length_b   1.000
_cell.length_c   1.000
_cell.angle_alpha   90.00
_cell.angle_beta   90.00
_cell.angle_gamma   90.00
#
_symmetry.space_group_name_H-M   'P 1'
#
loop_
_entity.id
_entity.type
_entity.pdbx_description
1 polymer ?
#
loop_
_entity_poly.entity_id
_entity_poly.type
_entity_poly.pdbx_seq_one_letter_code
_entity_poly.pdbx_strand_id
1 'polypeptide(L)'
;MNRTVRKARKAIRVVALLLPVLALVSLLFGAGPYDLRLEVSTNQAIPGEDRRIEYISPAVTNRTGEILFLGWLADTTDWPARFGLFLKQAGALQKVIADGDPLPDGVGNCDLSSSNFPLFDLNENGALLVVIPSQGILIRESSELKWAVRRGAAIQGTSLTVGTVGHYPFTYRERPIKPFLGNNGQVAFQARLSDASSAVLLSSKTGIIPLVMAGAPIPGRTTAFGSDHQMNQVRVKGDAVTFDLGGESGTTTTVGIFQYSGGALRTVALVGDQIPQIGTIKAIWEFESNSDG
;
A
#
# COMPACT_ATOMS: atom_id res chain seq x y z
N MET A 1 61.36 27.16 12.24
CA MET A 1 59.98 26.73 12.53
C MET A 1 59.14 26.92 11.27
N ASN A 2 58.62 25.81 10.70
CA ASN A 2 58.21 25.72 9.30
C ASN A 2 56.88 26.44 9.01
N ARG A 3 56.81 27.26 7.94
CA ARG A 3 55.65 28.10 7.57
C ARG A 3 54.34 27.30 7.46
N THR A 4 54.44 26.03 7.09
CA THR A 4 53.34 25.08 6.91
C THR A 4 52.63 24.75 8.22
N VAL A 5 53.38 24.56 9.32
CA VAL A 5 52.81 24.24 10.65
C VAL A 5 52.05 25.45 11.23
N ARG A 6 52.49 26.67 10.90
CA ARG A 6 51.83 27.91 11.34
C ARG A 6 50.50 28.17 10.62
N LYS A 7 50.37 27.77 9.34
CA LYS A 7 49.11 27.84 8.59
C LYS A 7 48.08 26.82 9.11
N ALA A 8 48.50 25.58 9.39
CA ALA A 8 47.62 24.54 9.93
C ALA A 8 47.02 24.92 11.30
N ARG A 9 47.83 25.46 12.23
CA ARG A 9 47.33 25.92 13.54
C ARG A 9 46.37 27.12 13.45
N LYS A 10 46.51 27.97 12.44
CA LYS A 10 45.60 29.11 12.22
C LYS A 10 44.26 28.64 11.66
N ALA A 11 44.25 27.68 10.74
CA ALA A 11 43.04 27.07 10.20
C ALA A 11 42.23 26.34 11.29
N ILE A 12 42.89 25.57 12.16
CA ILE A 12 42.24 24.85 13.27
C ILE A 12 41.55 25.82 14.25
N ARG A 13 42.15 26.98 14.55
CA ARG A 13 41.54 27.98 15.43
C ARG A 13 40.33 28.70 14.82
N VAL A 14 40.33 28.91 13.50
CA VAL A 14 39.19 29.51 12.80
C VAL A 14 38.01 28.55 12.74
N VAL A 15 38.26 27.26 12.51
CA VAL A 15 37.21 26.21 12.53
C VAL A 15 36.62 26.03 13.94
N ALA A 16 37.45 26.07 14.99
CA ALA A 16 36.98 25.96 16.38
C ALA A 16 36.11 27.15 16.84
N LEU A 17 36.26 28.33 16.24
CA LEU A 17 35.45 29.53 16.53
C LEU A 17 34.15 29.60 15.72
N LEU A 18 34.05 28.90 14.58
CA LEU A 18 32.84 28.84 13.75
C LEU A 18 31.79 27.86 14.29
N LEU A 19 32.22 26.77 14.92
CA LEU A 19 31.34 25.76 15.53
C LEU A 19 30.33 26.33 16.56
N PRO A 20 30.72 27.18 17.52
CA PRO A 20 29.75 27.77 18.45
C PRO A 20 28.82 28.79 17.77
N VAL A 21 29.24 29.45 16.68
CA VAL A 21 28.40 30.40 15.94
C VAL A 21 27.30 29.66 15.15
N LEU A 22 27.63 28.52 14.52
CA LEU A 22 26.64 27.67 13.88
C LEU A 22 25.63 27.09 14.88
N ALA A 23 26.08 26.64 16.05
CA ALA A 23 25.20 26.19 17.11
C ALA A 23 24.27 27.30 17.65
N LEU A 24 24.75 28.55 17.72
CA LEU A 24 23.95 29.70 18.14
C LEU A 24 22.90 30.09 17.09
N VAL A 25 23.21 29.95 15.80
CA VAL A 25 22.25 30.20 14.71
C VAL A 25 21.13 29.15 14.74
N SER A 26 21.42 27.89 15.05
CA SER A 26 20.40 26.85 15.27
C SER A 26 19.49 27.11 16.48
N LEU A 27 19.97 27.86 17.48
CA LEU A 27 19.19 28.27 18.66
C LEU A 27 18.33 29.52 18.40
N LEU A 28 18.75 30.40 17.49
CA LEU A 28 18.06 31.68 17.19
C LEU A 28 16.92 31.52 16.17
N PHE A 29 17.04 30.57 15.25
CA PHE A 29 15.92 30.10 14.45
C PHE A 29 15.31 28.91 15.17
N GLY A 30 14.49 29.20 16.18
CA GLY A 30 13.73 28.18 16.90
C GLY A 30 13.15 27.20 15.88
N ALA A 31 13.36 25.90 16.13
CA ALA A 31 12.84 24.84 15.30
C ALA A 31 11.41 25.24 14.92
N GLY A 32 11.19 25.48 13.62
CA GLY A 32 9.84 25.72 13.15
C GLY A 32 8.94 24.58 13.66
N PRO A 33 7.62 24.75 13.72
CA PRO A 33 6.71 23.74 14.24
C PRO A 33 6.80 22.37 13.52
N TYR A 34 7.62 22.26 12.48
CA TYR A 34 7.87 21.06 11.70
C TYR A 34 9.37 20.70 11.73
N ASP A 35 9.69 19.56 12.33
CA ASP A 35 10.99 18.90 12.20
C ASP A 35 11.02 18.14 10.87
N LEU A 36 11.43 18.83 9.79
CA LEU A 36 11.56 18.23 8.47
C LEU A 36 12.87 17.44 8.40
N ARG A 37 12.76 16.11 8.27
CA ARG A 37 13.89 15.20 8.11
C ARG A 37 13.87 14.51 6.75
N LEU A 38 14.98 14.58 6.03
CA LEU A 38 15.19 13.78 4.82
C LEU A 38 15.45 12.33 5.24
N GLU A 39 14.51 11.44 4.93
CA GLU A 39 14.59 10.02 5.31
C GLU A 39 15.08 9.11 4.18
N VAL A 40 14.75 9.44 2.93
CA VAL A 40 15.13 8.71 1.72
C VAL A 40 15.39 9.73 0.61
N SER A 41 16.41 9.50 -0.21
CA SER A 41 16.71 10.35 -1.36
C SER A 41 16.93 9.53 -2.63
N THR A 42 16.73 10.16 -3.79
CA THR A 42 17.23 9.62 -5.06
C THR A 42 18.75 9.52 -5.03
N ASN A 43 19.31 8.76 -5.96
CA ASN A 43 20.71 8.36 -6.07
C ASN A 43 21.26 7.60 -4.85
N GLN A 44 20.40 7.16 -3.92
CA GLN A 44 20.79 6.35 -2.78
C GLN A 44 21.14 4.93 -3.25
N ALA A 45 22.29 4.42 -2.80
CA ALA A 45 22.72 3.06 -3.10
C ALA A 45 21.85 2.04 -2.38
N ILE A 46 21.55 0.93 -3.06
CA ILE A 46 20.81 -0.18 -2.47
C ILE A 46 21.80 -1.08 -1.73
N PRO A 47 21.58 -1.39 -0.45
CA PRO A 47 22.50 -2.25 0.28
C PRO A 47 22.66 -3.62 -0.38
N GLY A 48 23.91 -4.00 -0.66
CA GLY A 48 24.26 -5.28 -1.27
C GLY A 48 24.14 -5.33 -2.80
N GLU A 49 23.89 -4.20 -3.46
CA GLU A 49 23.80 -4.13 -4.92
C GLU A 49 24.59 -2.92 -5.47
N ASP A 50 25.01 -3.02 -6.73
CA ASP A 50 25.66 -1.90 -7.44
C ASP A 50 24.65 -0.85 -7.96
N ARG A 51 23.35 -1.13 -7.81
CA ARG A 51 22.24 -0.29 -8.29
C ARG A 51 21.88 0.84 -7.33
N ARG A 52 21.18 1.85 -7.85
CA ARG A 52 20.74 3.05 -7.11
C ARG A 52 19.27 3.35 -7.37
N ILE A 53 18.62 4.01 -6.39
CA ILE A 53 17.24 4.49 -6.54
C ILE A 53 17.24 5.79 -7.34
N GLU A 54 16.66 5.80 -8.53
CA GLU A 54 16.57 6.97 -9.40
C GLU A 54 15.35 7.84 -9.10
N TYR A 55 14.20 7.20 -8.88
CA TYR A 55 12.92 7.85 -8.60
C TYR A 55 12.23 7.15 -7.43
N ILE A 56 11.43 7.89 -6.66
CA ILE A 56 10.67 7.41 -5.51
C ILE A 56 9.22 7.82 -5.69
N SER A 57 8.33 6.85 -5.85
CA SER A 57 6.87 7.04 -5.77
C SER A 57 6.16 5.71 -6.03
N PRO A 58 5.09 5.35 -5.28
CA PRO A 58 4.55 6.03 -4.10
C PRO A 58 5.29 5.65 -2.80
N ALA A 59 4.88 6.22 -1.65
CA ALA A 59 5.37 5.87 -0.31
C ALA A 59 4.23 5.80 0.72
N VAL A 60 4.36 4.92 1.71
CA VAL A 60 3.47 4.80 2.87
C VAL A 60 4.29 4.74 4.15
N THR A 61 3.71 5.24 5.25
CA THR A 61 4.36 5.25 6.56
C THR A 61 3.45 4.69 7.63
N ASN A 62 4.02 4.15 8.70
CA ASN A 62 3.29 3.78 9.91
C ASN A 62 3.73 4.63 11.11
N ARG A 63 3.10 4.43 12.28
CA ARG A 63 3.37 5.25 13.47
C ARG A 63 4.74 5.00 14.10
N THR A 64 5.42 3.91 13.76
CA THR A 64 6.79 3.66 14.23
C THR A 64 7.83 4.40 13.38
N GLY A 65 7.41 5.13 12.35
CA GLY A 65 8.27 5.90 11.45
C GLY A 65 8.93 5.05 10.36
N GLU A 66 8.43 3.84 10.13
CA GLU A 66 8.86 3.03 9.00
C GLU A 66 8.27 3.59 7.71
N ILE A 67 9.04 3.53 6.63
CA ILE A 67 8.65 4.05 5.31
C ILE A 67 8.80 2.95 4.28
N LEU A 68 7.68 2.51 3.72
CA LEU A 68 7.65 1.57 2.60
C LEU A 68 7.40 2.37 1.32
N PHE A 69 8.25 2.21 0.32
CA PHE A 69 8.14 2.99 -0.91
C PHE A 69 8.59 2.21 -2.12
N LEU A 70 8.06 2.61 -3.27
CA LEU A 70 8.48 2.10 -4.57
C LEU A 70 9.61 2.97 -5.12
N GLY A 71 10.69 2.33 -5.52
CA GLY A 71 11.83 2.96 -6.16
C GLY A 71 12.01 2.49 -7.60
N TRP A 72 12.29 3.40 -8.52
CA TRP A 72 12.87 3.05 -9.82
C TRP A 72 14.37 2.86 -9.68
N LEU A 73 14.91 1.85 -10.34
CA LEU A 73 16.34 1.54 -10.27
C LEU A 73 17.08 2.04 -11.50
N ALA A 74 18.15 2.81 -11.27
CA ALA A 74 19.04 3.29 -12.31
C ALA A 74 19.81 2.13 -12.97
N ASP A 75 20.31 2.38 -14.19
CA ASP A 75 21.33 1.58 -14.89
C ASP A 75 20.90 0.17 -15.36
N THR A 76 19.61 -0.07 -15.62
CA THR A 76 19.24 -1.22 -16.44
C THR A 76 19.27 -0.83 -17.91
N THR A 77 20.38 -1.10 -18.61
CA THR A 77 20.43 -1.10 -20.09
C THR A 77 19.36 -2.02 -20.69
N ASP A 78 18.86 -2.95 -19.88
CA ASP A 78 17.78 -3.86 -20.22
C ASP A 78 16.44 -3.22 -19.85
N TRP A 79 15.79 -2.59 -20.83
CA TRP A 79 14.36 -2.28 -20.74
C TRP A 79 13.55 -3.59 -20.63
N PRO A 80 12.49 -3.66 -19.81
CA PRO A 80 11.84 -2.57 -19.06
C PRO A 80 12.60 -2.11 -17.81
N ALA A 81 12.42 -0.81 -17.47
CA ALA A 81 12.90 -0.23 -16.21
C ALA A 81 12.46 -1.10 -15.03
N ARG A 82 13.41 -1.41 -14.15
CA ARG A 82 13.16 -2.30 -13.00
C ARG A 82 12.73 -1.50 -11.79
N PHE A 83 11.56 -1.83 -11.28
CA PHE A 83 11.04 -1.32 -10.02
C PHE A 83 11.57 -2.18 -8.86
N GLY A 84 11.66 -1.55 -7.68
CA GLY A 84 11.88 -2.25 -6.43
C GLY A 84 11.03 -1.66 -5.31
N LEU A 85 10.56 -2.51 -4.41
CA LEU A 85 9.92 -2.12 -3.17
C LEU A 85 10.97 -2.09 -2.06
N PHE A 86 11.03 -0.98 -1.33
CA PHE A 86 12.05 -0.72 -0.33
C PHE A 86 11.41 -0.33 1.00
N LEU A 87 12.01 -0.79 2.10
CA LEU A 87 11.63 -0.40 3.44
C LEU A 87 12.77 0.37 4.11
N LYS A 88 12.46 1.55 4.65
CA LYS A 88 13.31 2.28 5.57
C LYS A 88 12.82 2.03 6.99
N GLN A 89 13.63 1.37 7.81
CA GLN A 89 13.31 1.01 9.19
C GLN A 89 14.51 1.28 10.10
N ALA A 90 14.30 1.98 11.21
CA ALA A 90 15.34 2.30 12.19
C ALA A 90 16.62 2.91 11.59
N GLY A 91 16.47 3.77 10.57
CA GLY A 91 17.61 4.38 9.88
C GLY A 91 18.22 3.55 8.75
N ALA A 92 17.92 2.27 8.65
CA ALA A 92 18.44 1.38 7.62
C ALA A 92 17.48 1.29 6.43
N LEU A 93 18.03 1.36 5.22
CA LEU A 93 17.33 1.02 3.98
C LEU A 93 17.43 -0.49 3.75
N GLN A 94 16.34 -1.12 3.33
CA GLN A 94 16.28 -2.54 3.01
C GLN A 94 15.54 -2.74 1.67
N LYS A 95 16.07 -3.60 0.80
CA LYS A 95 15.30 -4.11 -0.35
C LYS A 95 14.29 -5.14 0.17
N VAL A 96 13.02 -4.97 -0.19
CA VAL A 96 11.96 -5.93 0.12
C VAL A 96 11.87 -6.95 -1.01
N ILE A 97 11.61 -6.48 -2.23
CA ILE A 97 11.57 -7.27 -3.46
C ILE A 97 11.77 -6.33 -4.65
N ALA A 98 12.38 -6.79 -5.73
CA ALA A 98 12.53 -6.03 -6.96
C ALA A 98 12.27 -6.89 -8.20
N ASP A 99 12.07 -6.24 -9.35
CA ASP A 99 11.91 -6.93 -10.62
C ASP A 99 13.07 -7.88 -10.92
N GLY A 100 12.71 -9.11 -11.28
CA GLY A 100 13.64 -10.20 -11.52
C GLY A 100 14.06 -10.99 -10.28
N ASP A 101 13.76 -10.52 -9.06
CA ASP A 101 14.00 -11.32 -7.85
C ASP A 101 13.13 -12.60 -7.90
N PRO A 102 13.63 -13.75 -7.40
CA PRO A 102 12.84 -14.97 -7.34
C PRO A 102 11.66 -14.81 -6.37
N LEU A 103 10.52 -15.40 -6.71
CA LEU A 103 9.37 -15.44 -5.82
C LEU A 103 9.59 -16.44 -4.66
N PRO A 104 8.86 -16.34 -3.54
CA PRO A 104 9.14 -17.13 -2.34
C PRO A 104 9.13 -18.64 -2.50
N ASP A 105 8.37 -19.17 -3.47
CA ASP A 105 8.33 -20.60 -3.76
C ASP A 105 9.33 -21.03 -4.85
N GLY A 106 10.16 -20.10 -5.34
CA GLY A 106 11.10 -20.29 -6.43
C GLY A 106 10.46 -20.42 -7.82
N VAL A 107 9.13 -20.30 -7.94
CA VAL A 107 8.41 -20.52 -9.21
C VAL A 107 8.26 -19.19 -9.93
N GLY A 108 9.25 -18.87 -10.76
CA GLY A 108 9.28 -17.65 -11.55
C GLY A 108 9.86 -16.45 -10.80
N ASN A 109 9.83 -15.31 -11.46
CA ASN A 109 10.43 -14.07 -10.97
C ASN A 109 9.35 -13.01 -10.72
N CYS A 110 9.66 -12.10 -9.80
CA CYS A 110 8.88 -10.92 -9.53
C CYS A 110 8.83 -10.00 -10.75
N ASP A 111 7.63 -9.52 -11.07
CA ASP A 111 7.37 -8.56 -12.13
C ASP A 111 6.38 -7.50 -11.63
N LEU A 112 6.92 -6.48 -10.96
CA LEU A 112 6.29 -5.23 -10.59
C LEU A 112 6.07 -4.33 -11.81
N SER A 113 6.93 -4.44 -12.84
CA SER A 113 6.89 -3.61 -14.06
C SER A 113 5.63 -3.78 -14.90
N SER A 114 5.01 -4.97 -14.86
CA SER A 114 3.75 -5.25 -15.56
C SER A 114 2.54 -4.47 -15.00
N SER A 115 2.68 -3.87 -13.83
CA SER A 115 1.70 -2.91 -13.31
C SER A 115 2.17 -1.49 -13.54
N ASN A 116 1.27 -0.63 -14.02
CA ASN A 116 1.51 0.80 -14.02
C ASN A 116 1.82 1.34 -12.61
N PHE A 117 1.31 0.67 -11.56
CA PHE A 117 1.58 0.99 -10.16
C PHE A 117 1.46 -0.27 -9.28
N PRO A 118 2.55 -0.87 -8.78
CA PRO A 118 2.45 -1.97 -7.84
C PRO A 118 1.77 -1.48 -6.57
N LEU A 119 0.77 -2.24 -6.12
CA LEU A 119 0.00 -1.92 -4.92
C LEU A 119 0.69 -2.53 -3.70
N PHE A 120 1.02 -1.71 -2.72
CA PHE A 120 1.63 -2.15 -1.47
C PHE A 120 1.04 -1.42 -0.26
N ASP A 121 1.16 -2.04 0.91
CA ASP A 121 0.69 -1.48 2.17
C ASP A 121 1.65 -1.80 3.31
N LEU A 122 1.61 -0.99 4.36
CA LEU A 122 2.41 -1.13 5.58
C LEU A 122 1.49 -0.91 6.77
N ASN A 123 1.40 -1.89 7.67
CA ASN A 123 0.57 -1.77 8.87
C ASN A 123 1.36 -1.25 10.08
N GLU A 124 0.66 -1.03 11.19
CA GLU A 124 1.24 -0.47 12.42
C GLU A 124 2.20 -1.42 13.15
N ASN A 125 2.20 -2.70 12.79
CA ASN A 125 3.11 -3.70 13.34
C ASN A 125 4.38 -3.88 12.47
N GLY A 126 4.54 -3.08 11.42
CA GLY A 126 5.65 -3.17 10.47
C GLY A 126 5.55 -4.35 9.49
N ALA A 127 4.40 -5.04 9.47
CA ALA A 127 4.12 -5.98 8.40
C ALA A 127 3.76 -5.21 7.14
N LEU A 128 4.18 -5.74 5.99
CA LEU A 128 3.89 -5.16 4.68
C LEU A 128 3.24 -6.18 3.76
N LEU A 129 2.54 -5.68 2.75
CA LEU A 129 2.08 -6.48 1.62
C LEU A 129 2.53 -5.85 0.31
N VAL A 130 2.59 -6.68 -0.73
CA VAL A 130 2.79 -6.25 -2.11
C VAL A 130 1.98 -7.13 -3.05
N VAL A 131 1.28 -6.50 -3.99
CA VAL A 131 0.59 -7.19 -5.08
C VAL A 131 1.60 -7.50 -6.17
N ILE A 132 1.68 -8.76 -6.56
CA ILE A 132 2.42 -9.19 -7.75
C ILE A 132 1.39 -9.44 -8.85
N PRO A 133 1.33 -8.56 -9.88
CA PRO A 133 0.31 -8.63 -10.92
C PRO A 133 0.20 -10.02 -11.53
N SER A 134 -1.04 -10.47 -11.75
CA SER A 134 -1.37 -11.79 -12.32
C SER A 134 -0.94 -13.02 -11.51
N GLN A 135 -0.22 -12.85 -10.39
CA GLN A 135 0.31 -13.94 -9.58
C GLN A 135 -0.31 -13.99 -8.18
N GLY A 136 -0.51 -12.85 -7.52
CA GLY A 136 -1.17 -12.82 -6.20
C GLY A 136 -0.72 -11.67 -5.29
N ILE A 137 -0.77 -11.92 -3.98
CA ILE A 137 -0.35 -11.00 -2.92
C ILE A 137 0.70 -11.68 -2.07
N LEU A 138 1.84 -11.01 -1.90
CA LEU A 138 2.85 -11.36 -0.91
C LEU A 138 2.65 -10.54 0.36
N ILE A 139 2.98 -11.14 1.50
CA ILE A 139 3.01 -10.49 2.81
C ILE A 139 4.37 -10.76 3.47
N ARG A 140 4.87 -9.79 4.23
CA ARG A 140 6.03 -9.93 5.12
C ARG A 140 5.63 -9.48 6.52
N GLU A 141 5.53 -10.41 7.46
CA GLU A 141 5.23 -10.12 8.87
C GLU A 141 6.50 -9.99 9.74
N SER A 142 7.63 -10.49 9.23
CA SER A 142 8.93 -10.45 9.89
C SER A 142 10.01 -10.10 8.85
N SER A 143 10.93 -11.00 8.55
CA SER A 143 11.97 -10.85 7.54
C SER A 143 11.68 -11.58 6.23
N GLU A 144 10.70 -12.50 6.22
CA GLU A 144 10.42 -13.37 5.07
C GLU A 144 9.15 -12.97 4.33
N LEU A 145 9.24 -12.87 3.01
CA LEU A 145 8.09 -12.74 2.12
C LEU A 145 7.43 -14.11 1.91
N LYS A 146 6.11 -14.17 2.04
CA LYS A 146 5.31 -15.37 1.79
C LYS A 146 4.05 -15.02 1.00
N TRP A 147 3.47 -16.00 0.34
CA TRP A 147 2.17 -15.84 -0.31
C TRP A 147 1.07 -15.67 0.75
N ALA A 148 0.39 -14.52 0.73
CA ALA A 148 -0.88 -14.34 1.42
C ALA A 148 -2.05 -14.83 0.56
N VAL A 149 -1.94 -14.63 -0.76
CA VAL A 149 -2.92 -15.04 -1.76
C VAL A 149 -2.15 -15.41 -3.02
N ARG A 150 -2.47 -16.55 -3.63
CA ARG A 150 -1.95 -16.93 -4.94
C ARG A 150 -3.10 -17.06 -5.93
N ARG A 151 -2.86 -16.75 -7.21
CA ARG A 151 -3.76 -17.14 -8.30
C ARG A 151 -4.01 -18.65 -8.24
N GLY A 152 -5.27 -19.04 -8.37
CA GLY A 152 -5.75 -20.40 -8.22
C GLY A 152 -6.01 -20.81 -6.76
N ALA A 153 -5.78 -19.94 -5.76
CA ALA A 153 -6.13 -20.25 -4.38
C ALA A 153 -7.65 -20.47 -4.23
N ALA A 154 -8.02 -21.54 -3.54
CA ALA A 154 -9.42 -21.88 -3.28
C ALA A 154 -10.07 -20.86 -2.35
N ILE A 155 -11.33 -20.52 -2.63
CA ILE A 155 -12.14 -19.66 -1.79
C ILE A 155 -13.09 -20.54 -0.98
N GLN A 156 -13.01 -20.44 0.34
CA GLN A 156 -13.76 -21.29 1.27
C GLN A 156 -15.27 -21.15 1.07
N GLY A 157 -15.98 -22.28 1.12
CA GLY A 157 -17.42 -22.33 0.93
C GLY A 157 -17.87 -22.17 -0.52
N THR A 158 -16.95 -22.18 -1.48
CA THR A 158 -17.26 -22.04 -2.92
C THR A 158 -16.49 -23.07 -3.75
N SER A 159 -16.91 -23.27 -5.00
CA SER A 159 -16.12 -24.00 -6.02
C SER A 159 -15.18 -23.08 -6.81
N LEU A 160 -15.09 -21.80 -6.44
CA LEU A 160 -14.35 -20.78 -7.16
C LEU A 160 -12.92 -20.66 -6.62
N THR A 161 -12.04 -20.15 -7.48
CA THR A 161 -10.66 -19.81 -7.10
C THR A 161 -10.37 -18.34 -7.40
N VAL A 162 -9.36 -17.79 -6.73
CA VAL A 162 -8.83 -16.46 -7.03
C VAL A 162 -8.24 -16.48 -8.44
N GLY A 163 -8.81 -15.70 -9.36
CA GLY A 163 -8.27 -15.52 -10.71
C GLY A 163 -7.16 -14.48 -10.71
N THR A 164 -7.55 -13.21 -10.75
CA THR A 164 -6.60 -12.08 -10.74
C THR A 164 -6.87 -11.18 -9.54
N VAL A 165 -5.79 -10.69 -8.94
CA VAL A 165 -5.85 -9.73 -7.82
C VAL A 165 -5.46 -8.36 -8.34
N GLY A 166 -6.18 -7.32 -7.90
CA GLY A 166 -5.89 -5.94 -8.29
C GLY A 166 -6.01 -5.70 -9.80
N HIS A 167 -6.87 -6.47 -10.48
CA HIS A 167 -6.91 -6.52 -11.93
C HIS A 167 -7.58 -5.31 -12.56
N TYR A 168 -6.82 -4.69 -13.46
CA TYR A 168 -7.21 -3.82 -14.54
C TYR A 168 -7.63 -4.63 -15.78
N PRO A 169 -8.82 -4.44 -16.35
CA PRO A 169 -8.91 -4.23 -17.78
C PRO A 169 -8.43 -2.79 -18.09
N PHE A 170 -7.67 -2.64 -19.18
CA PHE A 170 -7.04 -1.39 -19.65
C PHE A 170 -7.99 -0.24 -20.03
N THR A 171 -9.22 -0.23 -19.52
CA THR A 171 -10.08 0.95 -19.65
C THR A 171 -9.60 1.95 -18.60
N TYR A 172 -9.24 3.17 -19.03
CA TYR A 172 -8.76 4.28 -18.18
C TYR A 172 -9.74 4.72 -17.06
N ARG A 173 -10.81 3.97 -16.81
CA ARG A 173 -11.88 4.31 -15.88
C ARG A 173 -11.86 3.52 -14.58
N GLU A 174 -11.17 2.38 -14.53
CA GLU A 174 -11.14 1.57 -13.32
C GLU A 174 -9.95 1.97 -12.44
N ARG A 175 -10.26 2.42 -11.22
CA ARG A 175 -9.24 2.77 -10.22
C ARG A 175 -8.64 1.49 -9.65
N PRO A 176 -7.30 1.38 -9.53
CA PRO A 176 -6.69 0.23 -8.91
C PRO A 176 -7.02 0.24 -7.43
N ILE A 177 -7.60 -0.87 -6.97
CA ILE A 177 -8.04 -0.99 -5.59
C ILE A 177 -6.91 -1.60 -4.80
N LYS A 178 -6.31 -0.77 -3.95
CA LYS A 178 -5.24 -1.19 -3.05
C LYS A 178 -5.79 -2.20 -2.05
N PRO A 179 -5.22 -3.42 -1.96
CA PRO A 179 -5.55 -4.34 -0.87
C PRO A 179 -5.09 -3.75 0.46
N PHE A 180 -5.81 -4.09 1.53
CA PHE A 180 -5.56 -3.56 2.86
C PHE A 180 -4.95 -4.61 3.77
N LEU A 181 -3.89 -4.24 4.50
CA LEU A 181 -3.25 -5.08 5.49
C LEU A 181 -3.76 -4.79 6.91
N GLY A 182 -4.49 -5.74 7.50
CA GLY A 182 -4.84 -5.69 8.92
C GLY A 182 -3.64 -5.92 9.84
N ASN A 183 -3.72 -5.43 11.08
CA ASN A 183 -2.66 -5.60 12.08
C ASN A 183 -2.40 -7.07 12.46
N ASN A 184 -3.37 -7.96 12.28
CA ASN A 184 -3.22 -9.40 12.55
C ASN A 184 -2.77 -10.20 11.31
N GLY A 185 -2.31 -9.52 10.25
CA GLY A 185 -1.86 -10.15 9.01
C GLY A 185 -2.99 -10.55 8.06
N GLN A 186 -4.24 -10.20 8.36
CA GLN A 186 -5.33 -10.42 7.42
C GLN A 186 -5.20 -9.46 6.24
N VAL A 187 -5.53 -9.93 5.03
CA VAL A 187 -5.50 -9.11 3.83
C VAL A 187 -6.90 -9.06 3.23
N ALA A 188 -7.48 -7.87 3.17
CA ALA A 188 -8.74 -7.66 2.47
C ALA A 188 -8.45 -7.11 1.07
N PHE A 189 -9.03 -7.73 0.04
CA PHE A 189 -8.67 -7.44 -1.34
C PHE A 189 -9.83 -7.71 -2.30
N GLN A 190 -9.81 -7.02 -3.44
CA GLN A 190 -10.68 -7.34 -4.57
C GLN A 190 -9.98 -8.30 -5.53
N ALA A 191 -10.75 -9.27 -6.02
CA ALA A 191 -10.28 -10.20 -7.03
C ALA A 191 -11.34 -10.47 -8.09
N ARG A 192 -10.87 -10.76 -9.30
CA ARG A 192 -11.67 -11.46 -10.30
C ARG A 192 -11.52 -12.96 -10.08
N LEU A 193 -12.62 -13.68 -10.10
CA LEU A 193 -12.66 -15.11 -9.79
C LEU A 193 -12.50 -15.97 -11.04
N SER A 194 -12.41 -17.29 -10.86
CA SER A 194 -12.26 -18.25 -11.95
C SER A 194 -13.41 -18.28 -12.96
N ASP A 195 -14.59 -17.78 -12.58
CA ASP A 195 -15.77 -17.62 -13.46
C ASP A 195 -15.89 -16.19 -14.02
N ALA A 196 -14.84 -15.38 -13.89
CA ALA A 196 -14.78 -13.98 -14.27
C ALA A 196 -15.66 -13.01 -13.46
N SER A 197 -16.36 -13.47 -12.43
CA SER A 197 -17.08 -12.60 -11.49
C SER A 197 -16.12 -11.83 -10.56
N SER A 198 -16.59 -10.75 -9.96
CA SER A 198 -15.83 -9.96 -8.99
C SER A 198 -16.23 -10.30 -7.54
N ALA A 199 -15.25 -10.28 -6.64
CA ALA A 199 -15.49 -10.45 -5.21
C ALA A 199 -14.56 -9.60 -4.36
N VAL A 200 -15.05 -9.25 -3.17
CA VAL A 200 -14.24 -8.79 -2.05
C VAL A 200 -13.96 -9.99 -1.15
N LEU A 201 -12.69 -10.27 -0.92
CA LEU A 201 -12.21 -11.44 -0.20
C LEU A 201 -11.38 -11.02 1.01
N LEU A 202 -11.34 -11.89 2.02
CA LEU A 202 -10.46 -11.76 3.18
C LEU A 202 -9.55 -12.99 3.24
N SER A 203 -8.25 -12.77 3.07
CA SER A 203 -7.23 -13.77 3.37
C SER A 203 -6.82 -13.67 4.84
N SER A 204 -6.70 -14.82 5.49
CA SER A 204 -6.29 -14.95 6.89
C SER A 204 -5.53 -16.26 7.08
N LYS A 205 -5.05 -16.52 8.30
CA LYS A 205 -4.38 -17.78 8.65
C LYS A 205 -5.26 -19.01 8.47
N THR A 206 -6.59 -18.86 8.52
CA THR A 206 -7.51 -19.99 8.34
C THR A 206 -7.89 -20.22 6.88
N GLY A 207 -7.50 -19.33 5.96
CA GLY A 207 -7.79 -19.41 4.53
C GLY A 207 -8.41 -18.13 3.98
N ILE A 208 -8.93 -18.22 2.75
CA ILE A 208 -9.58 -17.12 2.02
C ILE A 208 -11.09 -17.30 2.09
N ILE A 209 -11.81 -16.32 2.63
CA ILE A 209 -13.27 -16.29 2.68
C ILE A 209 -13.83 -15.17 1.81
N PRO A 210 -15.03 -15.34 1.24
CA PRO A 210 -15.73 -14.24 0.60
C PRO A 210 -16.33 -13.31 1.64
N LEU A 211 -16.12 -11.99 1.48
CA LEU A 211 -16.85 -10.96 2.22
C LEU A 211 -18.09 -10.55 1.44
N VAL A 212 -17.94 -10.31 0.14
CA VAL A 212 -19.00 -9.99 -0.81
C VAL A 212 -18.68 -10.63 -2.16
N MET A 213 -19.69 -11.21 -2.79
CA MET A 213 -19.63 -11.76 -4.14
C MET A 213 -20.57 -10.98 -5.05
N ALA A 214 -20.25 -10.87 -6.33
CA ALA A 214 -21.21 -10.43 -7.33
C ALA A 214 -22.52 -11.25 -7.24
N GLY A 215 -23.66 -10.57 -7.29
CA GLY A 215 -24.99 -11.17 -7.15
C GLY A 215 -25.45 -11.45 -5.72
N ALA A 216 -24.59 -11.28 -4.69
CA ALA A 216 -25.02 -11.47 -3.30
C ALA A 216 -26.04 -10.39 -2.87
N PRO A 217 -27.03 -10.72 -2.01
CA PRO A 217 -28.00 -9.74 -1.54
C PRO A 217 -27.33 -8.66 -0.67
N ILE A 218 -27.76 -7.41 -0.83
CA ILE A 218 -27.34 -6.33 0.07
C ILE A 218 -28.13 -6.44 1.38
N PRO A 219 -27.47 -6.51 2.56
CA PRO A 219 -28.19 -6.66 3.84
C PRO A 219 -29.24 -5.55 4.05
N GLY A 220 -30.49 -5.97 4.27
CA GLY A 220 -31.62 -5.06 4.49
C GLY A 220 -32.23 -4.46 3.21
N ARG A 221 -31.84 -4.93 2.01
CA ARG A 221 -32.37 -4.46 0.72
C ARG A 221 -32.88 -5.61 -0.12
N THR A 222 -33.72 -5.28 -1.10
CA THR A 222 -34.19 -6.22 -2.13
C THR A 222 -33.23 -6.30 -3.32
N THR A 223 -32.27 -5.38 -3.42
CA THR A 223 -31.25 -5.35 -4.46
C THR A 223 -30.04 -6.19 -4.09
N ALA A 224 -29.37 -6.71 -5.11
CA ALA A 224 -28.11 -7.43 -4.98
C ALA A 224 -26.93 -6.54 -5.36
N PHE A 225 -25.75 -6.95 -4.90
CA PHE A 225 -24.46 -6.53 -5.41
C PHE A 225 -24.39 -6.86 -6.92
N GLY A 226 -24.03 -5.90 -7.79
CA GLY A 226 -23.80 -6.09 -9.24
C GLY A 226 -22.57 -6.95 -9.64
N SER A 227 -22.26 -7.02 -10.93
CA SER A 227 -21.06 -7.73 -11.43
C SER A 227 -19.77 -6.93 -11.24
N ASP A 228 -19.89 -5.61 -11.35
CA ASP A 228 -18.78 -4.67 -11.45
C ASP A 228 -18.80 -3.73 -10.25
N HIS A 229 -18.45 -4.28 -9.08
CA HIS A 229 -18.20 -3.44 -7.92
C HIS A 229 -16.79 -2.91 -7.96
N GLN A 230 -16.67 -1.64 -7.63
CA GLN A 230 -15.41 -1.06 -7.23
C GLN A 230 -15.46 -0.85 -5.72
N MET A 231 -14.51 -1.50 -5.04
CA MET A 231 -14.22 -1.27 -3.64
C MET A 231 -13.22 -0.13 -3.52
N ASN A 232 -13.65 1.09 -3.17
CA ASN A 232 -12.70 2.21 -3.21
C ASN A 232 -11.76 2.20 -2.00
N GLN A 233 -12.29 1.86 -0.83
CA GLN A 233 -11.58 1.82 0.43
C GLN A 233 -11.88 0.55 1.20
N VAL A 234 -10.86 0.05 1.87
CA VAL A 234 -10.99 -0.99 2.89
C VAL A 234 -10.22 -0.57 4.11
N ARG A 235 -10.77 -0.88 5.28
CA ARG A 235 -10.08 -0.83 6.56
C ARG A 235 -10.35 -2.11 7.33
N VAL A 236 -9.31 -2.66 7.93
CA VAL A 236 -9.40 -3.78 8.88
C VAL A 236 -9.04 -3.26 10.27
N LYS A 237 -9.95 -3.41 11.24
CA LYS A 237 -9.75 -3.06 12.64
C LYS A 237 -10.17 -4.22 13.52
N GLY A 238 -9.20 -4.91 14.12
CA GLY A 238 -9.46 -6.19 14.79
C GLY A 238 -10.01 -7.19 13.77
N ASP A 239 -11.16 -7.79 14.07
CA ASP A 239 -11.84 -8.73 13.18
C ASP A 239 -12.91 -8.08 12.30
N ALA A 240 -13.04 -6.75 12.36
CA ALA A 240 -13.99 -6.01 11.53
C ALA A 240 -13.31 -5.48 10.27
N VAL A 241 -13.92 -5.75 9.11
CA VAL A 241 -13.53 -5.18 7.81
C VAL A 241 -14.59 -4.20 7.39
N THR A 242 -14.25 -2.92 7.22
CA THR A 242 -15.15 -1.90 6.70
C THR A 242 -14.69 -1.51 5.32
N PHE A 243 -15.61 -1.47 4.36
CA PHE A 243 -15.30 -1.13 2.99
C PHE A 243 -16.49 -0.46 2.34
N ASP A 244 -16.25 0.43 1.40
CA ASP A 244 -17.29 0.92 0.53
C ASP A 244 -17.36 0.08 -0.74
N LEU A 245 -18.56 -0.08 -1.30
CA LEU A 245 -18.76 -0.64 -2.62
C LEU A 245 -19.62 0.33 -3.41
N GLY A 246 -19.20 0.62 -4.63
CA GLY A 246 -20.05 1.23 -5.65
C GLY A 246 -20.24 0.26 -6.81
N GLY A 247 -21.46 0.17 -7.34
CA GLY A 247 -21.72 -0.51 -8.61
C GLY A 247 -21.64 0.47 -9.77
N GLU A 248 -21.02 0.07 -10.88
CA GLU A 248 -20.88 0.89 -12.09
C GLU A 248 -22.21 1.08 -12.85
N SER A 249 -23.28 0.38 -12.46
CA SER A 249 -24.54 0.30 -13.21
C SER A 249 -25.43 1.55 -13.10
N GLY A 250 -24.88 2.75 -13.29
CA GLY A 250 -25.61 4.02 -13.54
C GLY A 250 -26.71 4.40 -12.54
N THR A 251 -26.84 3.66 -11.45
CA THR A 251 -27.89 3.76 -10.45
C THR A 251 -27.19 3.91 -9.12
N THR A 252 -27.33 5.08 -8.52
CA THR A 252 -26.65 5.47 -7.28
C THR A 252 -27.07 4.64 -6.06
N THR A 253 -27.99 3.68 -6.23
CA THR A 253 -28.68 2.95 -5.16
C THR A 253 -27.88 1.79 -4.56
N THR A 254 -26.72 1.43 -5.11
CA THR A 254 -25.87 0.35 -4.57
C THR A 254 -24.59 0.87 -3.91
N VAL A 255 -24.34 2.19 -3.94
CA VAL A 255 -23.17 2.77 -3.29
C VAL A 255 -23.38 2.80 -1.78
N GLY A 256 -22.52 2.15 -1.03
CA GLY A 256 -22.66 2.00 0.41
C GLY A 256 -21.36 1.78 1.15
N ILE A 257 -21.40 2.01 2.46
CA ILE A 257 -20.39 1.57 3.43
C ILE A 257 -20.92 0.29 4.06
N PHE A 258 -20.11 -0.75 4.01
CA PHE A 258 -20.40 -2.07 4.54
C PHE A 258 -19.38 -2.42 5.61
N GLN A 259 -19.79 -3.26 6.55
CA GLN A 259 -18.91 -3.82 7.55
C GLN A 259 -19.14 -5.31 7.68
N TYR A 260 -18.06 -6.07 7.59
CA TYR A 260 -18.04 -7.48 7.95
C TYR A 260 -17.46 -7.63 9.36
N SER A 261 -18.17 -8.28 10.27
CA SER A 261 -17.68 -8.57 11.62
C SER A 261 -18.45 -9.75 12.22
N GLY A 262 -17.78 -10.60 13.01
CA GLY A 262 -18.43 -11.75 13.66
C GLY A 262 -19.05 -12.74 12.67
N GLY A 263 -18.49 -12.87 11.47
CA GLY A 263 -19.00 -13.77 10.43
C GLY A 263 -20.13 -13.19 9.58
N ALA A 264 -20.62 -11.99 9.88
CA ALA A 264 -21.78 -11.39 9.22
C ALA A 264 -21.42 -10.07 8.52
N LEU A 265 -21.99 -9.88 7.33
CA LEU A 265 -21.99 -8.61 6.62
C LEU A 265 -23.17 -7.75 7.08
N ARG A 266 -22.91 -6.48 7.38
CA ARG A 266 -23.94 -5.47 7.65
C ARG A 266 -23.74 -4.23 6.80
N THR A 267 -24.86 -3.60 6.47
CA THR A 267 -24.90 -2.26 5.89
C THR A 267 -24.68 -1.23 7.00
N VAL A 268 -23.71 -0.33 6.83
CA VAL A 268 -23.47 0.80 7.73
C VAL A 268 -24.21 2.04 7.24
N ALA A 269 -24.08 2.35 5.95
CA ALA A 269 -24.75 3.46 5.31
C ALA A 269 -24.91 3.19 3.81
N LEU A 270 -26.00 3.64 3.20
CA LEU A 270 -26.21 3.62 1.76
C LEU A 270 -26.59 5.01 1.26
N VAL A 271 -26.25 5.28 0.00
CA VAL A 271 -26.85 6.40 -0.72
C VAL A 271 -28.36 6.21 -0.74
N GLY A 272 -29.09 7.24 -0.31
CA GLY A 272 -30.54 7.22 -0.10
C GLY A 272 -30.97 7.05 1.36
N ASP A 273 -30.08 6.66 2.28
CA ASP A 273 -30.42 6.58 3.70
C ASP A 273 -30.71 7.95 4.31
N GLN A 274 -31.64 8.00 5.26
CA GLN A 274 -31.94 9.19 6.05
C GLN A 274 -31.02 9.23 7.28
N ILE A 275 -30.28 10.31 7.42
CA ILE A 275 -29.56 10.66 8.65
C ILE A 275 -30.48 11.58 9.46
N PRO A 276 -30.89 11.20 10.69
CA PRO A 276 -31.74 12.03 11.53
C PRO A 276 -31.19 13.44 11.64
N GLN A 277 -32.06 14.44 11.46
CA GLN A 277 -31.74 15.87 11.54
C GLN A 277 -30.78 16.43 10.46
N ILE A 278 -30.18 15.58 9.62
CA ILE A 278 -29.25 16.01 8.55
C ILE A 278 -29.88 15.86 7.16
N GLY A 279 -30.68 14.80 6.95
CA GLY A 279 -31.35 14.52 5.67
C GLY A 279 -30.80 13.29 4.97
N THR A 280 -31.00 13.20 3.65
CA THR A 280 -30.66 12.02 2.85
C THR A 280 -29.19 11.99 2.44
N ILE A 281 -28.52 10.84 2.57
CA ILE A 281 -27.20 10.60 1.99
C ILE A 281 -27.34 10.66 0.46
N LYS A 282 -26.86 11.74 -0.15
CA LYS A 282 -26.92 11.93 -1.61
C LYS A 282 -25.82 11.20 -2.35
N ALA A 283 -24.70 10.99 -1.68
CA ALA A 283 -23.59 10.23 -2.22
C ALA A 283 -22.64 9.79 -1.09
N ILE A 284 -21.91 8.73 -1.37
CA ILE A 284 -20.76 8.28 -0.59
C ILE A 284 -19.60 8.36 -1.59
N TRP A 285 -18.69 9.29 -1.35
CA TRP A 285 -17.50 9.49 -2.17
C TRP A 285 -16.27 9.31 -1.30
N GLU A 286 -15.19 8.92 -1.94
CA GLU A 286 -13.86 8.99 -1.37
C GLU A 286 -13.42 10.45 -1.23
N PHE A 287 -13.08 10.87 -0.01
CA PHE A 287 -12.15 11.98 0.16
C PHE A 287 -10.76 11.38 0.00
N GLU A 288 -10.21 11.45 -1.20
CA GLU A 288 -8.75 11.37 -1.34
C GLU A 288 -8.21 12.50 -0.47
N SER A 289 -7.48 12.17 0.59
CA SER A 289 -6.56 13.16 1.14
C SER A 289 -5.54 13.35 0.04
N ASN A 290 -5.77 14.31 -0.86
CA ASN A 290 -4.74 14.78 -1.78
C ASN A 290 -3.54 15.08 -0.89
N SER A 291 -2.49 14.28 -1.04
CA SER A 291 -1.23 14.45 -0.31
C SER A 291 -0.46 15.70 -0.78
N ASP A 292 -1.09 16.56 -1.58
CA ASP A 292 -0.54 17.79 -2.16
C ASP A 292 -0.86 19.04 -1.30
N GLY A 293 -0.93 18.87 0.03
CA GLY A 293 -1.03 19.97 0.99
C GLY A 293 0.34 20.40 1.51
#